data_AF-A0A2V7RUE6-F1
#
_entry.id   AF-A0A2V7RUE6-F1
#
_cell.length_a   1.000
_cell.length_b   1.000
_cell.length_c   1.000
_cell.angle_alpha   90.00
_cell.angle_beta   90.00
_cell.angle_gamma   90.00
#
_symmetry.space_group_name_H-M   'P 1'
#
loop_
_entity.id
_entity.type
_entity.pdbx_description
1 polymer ?
#
loop_
_entity_poly.entity_id
_entity_poly.type
_entity_poly.pdbx_seq_one_letter_code
_entity_poly.pdbx_strand_id
1 'polypeptide(L)' 'MWTPPALRNRGFGRAVVAGSLVAARQQGVLRAVLFADPANAAAGRAYLALGFQTVGDYGLVLFQ' A
#
# COMPACT_ATOMS: atom_id res chain seq x y z
N MET A 1 0.31 -5.98 -2.78
CA MET A 1 0.60 -5.99 -4.24
C MET A 1 1.88 -6.76 -4.51
N TRP A 2 2.07 -7.29 -5.72
CA TRP A 2 3.30 -7.97 -6.12
C TRP A 2 3.81 -7.42 -7.45
N THR A 3 5.11 -7.15 -7.53
CA THR A 3 5.79 -6.77 -8.77
C THR A 3 6.83 -7.84 -9.09
N PRO A 4 6.82 -8.43 -10.31
CA PRO A 4 7.83 -9.39 -10.75
C PRO A 4 9.25 -8.89 -10.47
N PRO A 5 10.18 -9.74 -10.00
CA PRO A 5 11.55 -9.32 -9.66
C PRO A 5 12.24 -8.50 -10.74
N ALA A 6 12.12 -8.92 -12.02
CA ALA A 6 12.70 -8.24 -13.17
C ALA A 6 12.15 -6.83 -13.43
N LEU A 7 11.02 -6.46 -12.82
CA LEU A 7 10.34 -5.18 -12.99
C LEU A 7 10.35 -4.32 -11.71
N ARG A 8 11.02 -4.76 -10.64
CA ARG A 8 11.12 -3.99 -9.39
C ARG A 8 11.92 -2.70 -9.57
N ASN A 9 11.77 -1.78 -8.62
CA ASN A 9 12.45 -0.48 -8.58
C ASN A 9 12.17 0.47 -9.77
N ARG A 10 11.14 0.18 -10.58
CA ARG A 10 10.68 1.03 -11.70
C ARG A 10 9.42 1.84 -11.38
N GLY A 11 8.98 1.85 -10.12
CA GLY A 11 7.82 2.61 -9.68
C GLY A 11 6.45 1.98 -9.97
N PHE A 12 6.37 0.83 -10.64
CA PHE A 12 5.09 0.16 -10.96
C PHE A 12 4.21 -0.07 -9.74
N GLY A 13 4.81 -0.53 -8.63
CA GLY A 13 4.08 -0.69 -7.38
C GLY A 13 3.43 0.60 -6.88
N ARG A 14 4.17 1.71 -6.91
CA ARG A 14 3.64 3.02 -6.52
C ARG A 14 2.53 3.48 -7.48
N ALA A 15 2.70 3.24 -8.78
CA ALA A 15 1.73 3.62 -9.79
C ALA A 15 0.38 2.90 -9.58
N VAL A 16 0.40 1.59 -9.30
CA VAL A 16 -0.83 0.83 -9.01
C VAL A 16 -1.55 1.40 -7.78
N VAL A 17 -0.83 1.58 -6.67
CA VAL A 17 -1.42 2.10 -5.42
C VAL A 17 -1.97 3.51 -5.63
N ALA A 18 -1.22 4.40 -6.27
CA ALA A 18 -1.66 5.75 -6.57
C ALA A 18 -2.93 5.75 -7.44
N GLY A 19 -2.99 4.91 -8.47
CA GLY A 19 -4.16 4.75 -9.31
C GLY A 19 -5.39 4.31 -8.52
N SER A 20 -5.25 3.34 -7.61
CA SER A 20 -6.33 2.89 -6.73
C SER A 20 -6.81 4.01 -5.80
N LEU A 21 -5.91 4.82 -5.25
CA LEU A 21 -6.26 5.97 -4.42
C LEU A 21 -7.04 7.04 -5.19
N VAL A 22 -6.63 7.33 -6.43
CA VAL A 22 -7.36 8.26 -7.30
C VAL A 22 -8.78 7.76 -7.57
N ALA A 23 -8.92 6.48 -7.92
CA ALA A 23 -10.23 5.88 -8.16
C ALA A 23 -11.13 5.89 -6.91
N ALA A 24 -10.59 5.56 -5.73
CA ALA A 24 -11.33 5.62 -4.47
C ALA A 24 -11.74 7.05 -4.13
N ARG A 25 -10.86 8.04 -4.35
CA ARG A 25 -11.17 9.45 -4.10
C ARG A 25 -12.31 9.97 -4.99
N GLN A 26 -12.39 9.52 -6.24
CA GLN A 26 -13.51 9.84 -7.14
C GLN A 26 -14.85 9.32 -6.60
N GLN A 27 -14.83 8.29 -5.76
CA GLN A 27 -16.01 7.73 -5.09
C GLN A 27 -16.29 8.38 -3.73
N GLY A 28 -15.59 9.48 -3.38
CA GLY A 28 -15.79 10.19 -2.12
C GLY A 28 -15.06 9.58 -0.92
N VAL A 29 -14.19 8.58 -1.12
CA VAL A 29 -13.40 8.00 -0.03
C VAL A 29 -12.38 9.01 0.48
N LEU A 30 -12.35 9.20 1.80
CA LEU A 30 -11.50 10.19 2.47
C LEU A 30 -10.25 9.59 3.12
N ARG A 31 -10.23 8.28 3.36
CA ARG A 31 -9.15 7.61 4.09
C ARG A 31 -8.86 6.24 3.47
N ALA A 32 -7.58 5.95 3.30
CA ALA A 32 -7.08 4.65 2.90
C ALA A 32 -6.20 4.08 4.01
N VAL A 33 -6.35 2.78 4.27
CA VAL A 33 -5.52 2.02 5.21
C VAL A 33 -5.06 0.76 4.48
N LEU A 34 -3.82 0.36 4.71
CA LEU A 34 -3.26 -0.88 4.18
C LEU A 34 -2.34 -1.51 5.22
N PHE A 35 -2.10 -2.81 5.04
CA PHE A 35 -1.11 -3.54 5.81
C PHE A 35 0.12 -3.79 4.96
N ALA A 36 1.29 -3.60 5.57
CA ALA A 36 2.58 -3.89 4.97
C ALA A 36 3.29 -4.92 5.85
N ASP A 37 3.77 -6.00 5.23
CA ASP A 37 4.65 -6.94 5.90
C ASP A 37 5.95 -6.23 6.32
N PRO A 38 6.32 -6.23 7.62
CA PRO A 38 7.58 -5.64 8.10
C PRO A 38 8.83 -6.20 7.41
N ALA A 39 8.80 -7.46 6.97
CA ALA A 39 9.90 -8.07 6.22
C ALA A 39 10.04 -7.49 4.81
N ASN A 40 9.03 -6.80 4.30
CA ASN A 40 9.01 -6.19 2.97
C ASN A 40 9.25 -4.67 3.03
N ALA A 41 10.47 -4.30 3.39
CA ALA A 41 10.89 -2.89 3.47
C ALA A 41 10.68 -2.11 2.15
N ALA A 42 10.73 -2.79 0.99
CA ALA A 42 10.49 -2.15 -0.30
C ALA A 42 9.03 -1.71 -0.46
N ALA A 43 8.06 -2.53 -0.03
CA ALA A 43 6.66 -2.15 -0.02
C ALA A 43 6.40 -1.00 0.97
N GLY A 44 6.97 -1.07 2.17
CA GLY A 44 6.87 0.00 3.17
C GLY A 44 7.32 1.36 2.62
N ARG A 45 8.51 1.41 2.00
CA ARG A 45 9.02 2.64 1.36
C ARG A 45 8.11 3.16 0.24
N ALA A 46 7.50 2.26 -0.53
CA ALA A 46 6.57 2.66 -1.59
C ALA A 46 5.32 3.36 -1.03
N TYR A 47 4.76 2.85 0.07
CA TYR A 47 3.59 3.44 0.71
C TYR A 47 3.92 4.77 1.40
N LEU A 48 5.04 4.86 2.12
CA LEU A 48 5.51 6.12 2.71
C LEU A 48 5.71 7.21 1.65
N ALA A 49 6.27 6.86 0.49
CA ALA A 49 6.47 7.78 -0.63
C ALA A 49 5.15 8.25 -1.30
N LEU A 50 4.00 7.65 -0.96
CA LEU A 50 2.67 8.07 -1.39
C LEU A 50 1.93 8.86 -0.30
N GLY A 51 2.56 9.14 0.83
CA GLY A 51 1.98 9.90 1.94
C GLY A 51 1.26 9.04 2.98
N PHE A 52 1.34 7.70 2.90
CA PHE A 52 0.93 6.87 4.03
C PHE A 52 1.86 7.11 5.22
N GLN A 53 1.33 6.88 6.42
CA GLN A 53 2.06 6.96 7.67
C GLN A 53 1.85 5.69 8.47
N THR A 54 2.85 5.28 9.24
CA THR A 54 2.70 4.18 10.20
C THR A 54 1.82 4.65 11.34
N VAL A 55 0.63 4.05 11.47
CA VAL A 55 -0.36 4.41 12.50
C VAL A 55 -0.52 3.34 13.59
N GLY A 56 0.23 2.24 13.48
CA GLY A 56 0.26 1.15 14.46
C GLY A 56 0.40 -0.22 13.80
N ASP A 57 0.55 -1.24 14.64
CA ASP A 57 0.44 -2.64 14.23
C ASP A 57 -1.02 -3.08 14.30
N TYR A 58 -1.45 -3.82 13.30
CA TYR A 58 -2.81 -4.34 13.21
C TYR A 58 -2.76 -5.85 13.07
N GLY A 59 -3.58 -6.53 13.88
CA GLY A 59 -3.83 -7.96 13.77
C GLY A 59 -5.16 -8.23 13.10
N LEU A 60 -5.24 -9.29 12.31
CA LEU A 60 -6.52 -9.83 11.85
C LEU A 60 -6.97 -10.90 12.85
N VAL A 61 -8.17 -10.76 13.41
CA VAL A 61 -8.82 -11.80 14.22
C VAL A 61 -9.91 -12.43 13.37
N LEU A 62 -9.82 -13.74 13.16
CA LEU A 62 -10.85 -14.55 12.50
C LEU A 62 -11.66 -15.25 13.59
N PHE A 63 -12.95 -14.95 13.67
CA PHE A 63 -13.87 -15.66 14.55
C PHE A 63 -14.39 -16.93 13.84
N GLN A 64 -14.68 -17.97 14.62
CA GLN A 64 -15.35 -19.20 14.16
C GLN A 64 -16.86 -19.07 14.26
#